data_AF-I0CMI6-F1
#
_entry.id   AF-I0CMI6-F1
#
_cell.length_a   1.000
_cell.length_b   1.000
_cell.length_c   1.000
_cell.angle_alpha   90.00
_cell.angle_beta   90.00
_cell.angle_gamma   90.00
#
_symmetry.space_group_name_H-M   'P 1'
#
loop_
_entity.id
_entity.type
_entity.pdbx_description
1 polymer ?
#
loop_
_entity_poly.entity_id
_entity_poly.type
_entity_poly.pdbx_seq_one_letter_code
_entity_poly.pdbx_strand_id
1 'polypeptide(L)'
;NQMLKHRNDGGCPAKGFYTYDAFIAAAKSFPAFAATGDAATRKREIAAFLAQTSHETTGGWASAPDGPYAWGYCYLREQGNPGSYCVQSAQWPCVAGKKYYGRGPIQISYNFNYGAAGKAIGVDLLNNPDLVEKDPVVSFKTAIWFWMTPQSPKPSCHAVITGRWTPS
;
A
#
# COMPACT_ATOMS: atom_id res chain seq x y z
N ASN A 1 5.53 14.12 -8.61
CA ASN A 1 6.73 13.51 -9.23
C ASN A 1 8.01 13.75 -8.45
N GLN A 2 8.23 14.90 -7.78
CA GLN A 2 9.48 15.16 -7.05
C GLN A 2 9.79 14.19 -5.90
N MET A 3 8.78 13.81 -5.09
CA MET A 3 9.00 12.87 -3.97
C MET A 3 9.38 11.45 -4.44
N LEU A 4 8.79 10.98 -5.53
CA LEU A 4 9.01 9.63 -6.07
C LEU A 4 9.82 9.70 -7.36
N LYS A 5 10.99 10.36 -7.28
CA LYS A 5 11.79 10.76 -8.45
C LYS A 5 12.27 9.56 -9.26
N HIS A 6 12.79 8.52 -8.58
CA HIS A 6 13.45 7.38 -9.23
C HIS A 6 12.57 6.15 -9.44
N ARG A 7 11.26 6.21 -9.12
CA ARG A 7 10.35 5.05 -9.27
C ARG A 7 10.26 4.49 -10.70
N ASN A 8 10.62 5.30 -11.70
CA ASN A 8 10.59 4.95 -13.13
C ASN A 8 12.00 4.70 -13.72
N ASP A 9 13.02 4.63 -12.88
CA ASP A 9 14.38 4.34 -13.33
C ASP A 9 14.47 2.90 -13.84
N GLY A 10 15.43 2.63 -14.75
CA GLY A 10 15.58 1.32 -15.39
C GLY A 10 15.85 0.17 -14.41
N GLY A 11 16.40 0.46 -13.23
CA GLY A 11 16.65 -0.53 -12.17
C GLY A 11 15.42 -0.87 -11.33
N CYS A 12 14.29 -0.18 -11.50
CA CYS A 12 13.09 -0.40 -10.71
C CYS A 12 12.12 -1.36 -11.40
N PRO A 13 11.81 -2.54 -10.81
CA PRO A 13 10.85 -3.47 -11.39
C PRO A 13 9.43 -2.90 -11.54
N ALA A 14 9.06 -1.88 -10.76
CA ALA A 14 7.78 -1.19 -10.85
C ALA A 14 7.76 0.00 -11.84
N LYS A 15 8.79 0.16 -12.66
CA LYS A 15 8.89 1.24 -13.64
C LYS A 15 7.62 1.35 -14.49
N GLY A 16 7.00 2.53 -14.49
CA GLY A 16 5.79 2.83 -15.24
C GLY A 16 4.48 2.40 -14.59
N PHE A 17 4.52 1.63 -13.49
CA PHE A 17 3.31 1.13 -12.83
C PHE A 17 2.63 2.21 -11.96
N TYR A 18 3.38 2.85 -11.06
CA TYR A 18 2.83 3.81 -10.11
C TYR A 18 2.65 5.21 -10.73
N THR A 19 1.44 5.51 -11.18
CA THR A 19 1.08 6.81 -11.76
C THR A 19 0.41 7.73 -10.75
N TYR A 20 0.53 9.05 -10.97
CA TYR A 20 -0.18 10.04 -10.17
C TYR A 20 -1.69 9.90 -10.31
N ASP A 21 -2.17 9.67 -11.53
CA ASP A 21 -3.60 9.52 -11.80
C ASP A 21 -4.20 8.30 -11.09
N ALA A 22 -3.46 7.19 -11.01
CA ALA A 22 -3.90 6.02 -10.26
C ALA A 22 -3.98 6.29 -8.75
N PHE A 23 -3.00 7.01 -8.19
CA PHE A 23 -3.05 7.45 -6.80
C PHE A 23 -4.26 8.34 -6.53
N ILE A 24 -4.53 9.33 -7.38
CA ILE A 24 -5.69 10.22 -7.23
C ILE A 24 -7.01 9.47 -7.40
N ALA A 25 -7.11 8.55 -8.36
CA ALA A 25 -8.30 7.72 -8.56
C ALA A 25 -8.58 6.82 -7.35
N ALA A 26 -7.54 6.23 -6.76
CA ALA A 26 -7.68 5.44 -5.54
C ALA A 26 -8.08 6.33 -4.35
N ALA A 27 -7.42 7.47 -4.15
CA ALA A 27 -7.72 8.40 -3.06
C ALA A 27 -9.17 8.89 -3.06
N LYS A 28 -9.77 9.11 -4.25
CA LYS A 28 -11.19 9.47 -4.38
C LYS A 28 -12.15 8.41 -3.81
N SER A 29 -11.72 7.16 -3.66
CA SER A 29 -12.54 6.11 -3.02
C SER A 29 -12.51 6.16 -1.49
N PHE A 30 -11.63 6.99 -0.90
CA PHE A 30 -11.45 7.15 0.53
C PHE A 30 -11.51 8.64 0.89
N PRO A 31 -12.70 9.26 0.90
CA PRO A 31 -12.85 10.73 0.94
C PRO A 31 -12.29 11.41 2.19
N ALA A 32 -12.03 10.67 3.27
CA ALA A 32 -11.38 11.19 4.48
C ALA A 32 -9.84 11.23 4.39
N PHE A 33 -9.24 10.40 3.52
CA PHE A 33 -7.79 10.35 3.35
C PHE A 33 -7.28 11.70 2.82
N ALA A 34 -6.34 12.30 3.54
CA ALA A 34 -5.78 13.63 3.26
C ALA A 34 -6.81 14.77 3.23
N ALA A 35 -8.00 14.56 3.81
CA ALA A 35 -9.08 15.54 3.89
C ALA A 35 -9.51 15.88 5.33
N THR A 36 -8.97 15.18 6.32
CA THR A 36 -9.26 15.40 7.75
C THR A 36 -8.32 16.43 8.37
N GLY A 37 -8.85 17.34 9.19
CA GLY A 37 -8.07 18.34 9.93
C GLY A 37 -7.66 19.56 9.09
N ASP A 38 -6.69 20.32 9.58
CA ASP A 38 -6.15 21.51 8.93
C ASP A 38 -5.17 21.17 7.78
N ALA A 39 -4.70 22.20 7.07
CA ALA A 39 -3.80 22.00 5.93
C ALA A 39 -2.48 21.32 6.33
N ALA A 40 -1.95 21.59 7.51
CA ALA A 40 -0.73 20.96 8.02
C ALA A 40 -0.96 19.45 8.28
N THR A 41 -2.09 19.09 8.88
CA THR A 41 -2.50 17.71 9.16
C THR A 41 -2.69 16.91 7.87
N ARG A 42 -3.40 17.48 6.89
CA ARG A 42 -3.60 16.85 5.58
C ARG A 42 -2.29 16.61 4.83
N LYS A 43 -1.37 17.59 4.85
CA LYS A 43 -0.02 17.42 4.28
C LYS A 43 0.78 16.36 5.01
N ARG A 44 0.70 16.33 6.35
CA ARG A 44 1.38 15.34 7.19
C ARG A 44 0.88 13.93 6.90
N GLU A 45 -0.43 13.74 6.73
CA GLU A 45 -0.99 12.44 6.37
C GLU A 45 -0.47 11.94 5.01
N ILE A 46 -0.47 12.80 3.98
CA ILE A 46 0.10 12.45 2.67
C ILE A 46 1.58 12.06 2.81
N ALA A 47 2.36 12.88 3.53
CA ALA A 47 3.78 12.63 3.73
C ALA A 47 4.04 11.32 4.49
N ALA A 48 3.28 11.05 5.56
CA ALA A 48 3.42 9.83 6.36
C ALA A 48 3.02 8.58 5.57
N PHE A 49 1.91 8.64 4.83
CA PHE A 49 1.48 7.55 3.96
C PHE A 49 2.56 7.26 2.91
N LEU A 50 2.99 8.28 2.16
CA LEU A 50 4.01 8.13 1.12
C LEU A 50 5.36 7.68 1.67
N ALA A 51 5.75 8.11 2.86
CA ALA A 51 7.01 7.68 3.49
C ALA A 51 6.97 6.20 3.86
N GLN A 52 5.89 5.74 4.51
CA GLN A 52 5.73 4.34 4.90
C GLN A 52 5.69 3.44 3.66
N THR A 53 4.86 3.77 2.67
CA THR A 53 4.78 2.97 1.44
C THR A 53 6.04 3.07 0.58
N SER A 54 6.79 4.17 0.66
CA SER A 54 8.12 4.27 0.03
C SER A 54 9.12 3.33 0.67
N HIS A 55 9.09 3.17 1.99
CA HIS A 55 9.94 2.20 2.69
C HIS A 55 9.61 0.77 2.23
N GLU A 56 8.34 0.40 2.21
CA GLU A 56 7.85 -0.93 1.77
C GLU A 56 8.25 -1.29 0.34
N THR A 57 8.54 -0.29 -0.50
CA THR A 57 8.81 -0.47 -1.93
C THR A 57 10.16 0.11 -2.36
N THR A 58 11.06 0.38 -1.39
CA THR A 58 12.30 1.11 -1.66
C THR A 58 13.26 0.29 -2.52
N GLY A 59 13.88 0.97 -3.49
CA GLY A 59 15.08 0.49 -4.17
C GLY A 59 16.33 1.24 -3.74
N GLY A 60 16.27 2.03 -2.67
CA GLY A 60 17.36 2.90 -2.24
C GLY A 60 18.50 2.14 -1.57
N TRP A 61 19.72 2.60 -1.82
CA TRP A 61 20.95 2.16 -1.14
C TRP A 61 21.73 3.39 -0.65
N ALA A 62 22.75 3.17 0.18
CA ALA A 62 23.45 4.25 0.90
C ALA A 62 24.02 5.35 -0.01
N SER A 63 24.49 5.00 -1.20
CA SER A 63 25.07 5.92 -2.20
C SER A 63 24.16 6.17 -3.41
N ALA A 64 22.85 5.94 -3.27
CA ALA A 64 21.92 6.13 -4.36
C ALA A 64 21.89 7.59 -4.84
N PRO A 65 21.72 7.85 -6.15
CA PRO A 65 21.45 9.19 -6.65
C PRO A 65 20.32 9.87 -5.87
N ASP A 66 20.51 11.13 -5.48
CA ASP A 66 19.57 11.90 -4.65
C ASP A 66 19.28 11.28 -3.25
N GLY A 67 20.08 10.31 -2.81
CA GLY A 67 20.00 9.64 -1.52
C GLY A 67 18.99 8.48 -1.47
N PRO A 68 19.06 7.60 -0.44
CA PRO A 68 18.24 6.39 -0.36
C PRO A 68 16.73 6.67 -0.29
N TYR A 69 16.33 7.86 0.17
CA TYR A 69 14.93 8.22 0.39
C TYR A 69 14.21 8.71 -0.88
N ALA A 70 14.94 8.93 -1.99
CA ALA A 70 14.36 9.30 -3.28
C ALA A 70 13.90 8.09 -4.14
N TRP A 71 14.08 6.87 -3.60
CA TRP A 71 13.93 5.58 -4.29
C TRP A 71 12.72 4.76 -3.83
N GLY A 72 11.75 5.40 -3.18
CA GLY A 72 10.45 4.78 -2.91
C GLY A 72 9.71 4.39 -4.19
N TYR A 73 8.79 3.43 -4.07
CA TYR A 73 7.96 2.94 -5.18
C TYR A 73 8.74 2.26 -6.32
N CYS A 74 9.91 1.72 -6.03
CA CYS A 74 10.75 1.01 -6.99
C CYS A 74 10.29 -0.45 -7.20
N TYR A 75 9.77 -1.08 -6.15
CA TYR A 75 9.23 -2.44 -6.18
C TYR A 75 7.70 -2.48 -6.09
N LEU A 76 7.12 -3.55 -6.61
CA LEU A 76 5.67 -3.80 -6.59
C LEU A 76 5.27 -5.13 -5.94
N ARG A 77 6.24 -6.02 -5.72
CA ARG A 77 6.06 -7.32 -5.09
C ARG A 77 7.23 -7.66 -4.18
N GLU A 78 6.97 -8.48 -3.18
CA GLU A 78 7.97 -8.98 -2.23
C GLU A 78 9.10 -9.74 -2.97
N GLN A 79 10.34 -9.52 -2.52
CA GLN A 79 11.54 -10.10 -3.12
C GLN A 79 11.96 -11.39 -2.40
N GLY A 80 12.84 -12.19 -3.02
CA GLY A 80 13.48 -13.31 -2.31
C GLY A 80 12.65 -14.60 -2.19
N ASN A 81 11.81 -14.91 -3.19
CA ASN A 81 10.98 -16.13 -3.24
C ASN A 81 10.04 -16.29 -2.03
N PRO A 82 9.05 -15.41 -1.89
CA PRO A 82 8.15 -15.43 -0.75
C PRO A 82 7.29 -16.69 -0.66
N GLY A 83 6.93 -17.05 0.58
CA GLY A 83 5.98 -18.10 0.88
C GLY A 83 4.57 -17.82 0.33
N SER A 84 3.61 -18.70 0.63
CA SER A 84 2.23 -18.50 0.18
C SER A 84 1.49 -17.44 1.00
N TYR A 85 1.93 -17.14 2.23
CA TYR A 85 1.23 -16.29 3.19
C TYR A 85 -0.24 -16.72 3.37
N CYS A 86 -0.49 -18.02 3.26
CA CYS A 86 -1.79 -18.62 3.53
C CYS A 86 -1.88 -19.01 5.00
N VAL A 87 -2.87 -18.48 5.70
CA VAL A 87 -3.25 -18.90 7.05
C VAL A 87 -4.65 -19.47 7.01
N GLN A 88 -4.88 -20.58 7.71
CA GLN A 88 -6.20 -21.19 7.78
C GLN A 88 -7.24 -20.18 8.33
N SER A 89 -8.28 -19.94 7.54
CA SER A 89 -9.36 -19.02 7.89
C SER A 89 -10.66 -19.52 7.29
N ALA A 90 -11.71 -19.61 8.10
CA ALA A 90 -13.05 -19.94 7.61
C ALA A 90 -13.65 -18.77 6.79
N GLN A 91 -13.32 -17.53 7.17
CA GLN A 91 -13.84 -16.33 6.51
C GLN A 91 -13.10 -16.03 5.20
N TRP A 92 -11.79 -16.27 5.17
CA TRP A 92 -10.92 -15.96 4.04
C TRP A 92 -10.12 -17.19 3.64
N PRO A 93 -10.76 -18.26 3.14
CA PRO A 93 -10.06 -19.50 2.81
C PRO A 93 -8.99 -19.25 1.74
N CYS A 94 -7.85 -19.93 1.85
CA CYS A 94 -6.83 -19.86 0.84
C CYS A 94 -7.29 -20.54 -0.45
N VAL A 95 -7.06 -19.88 -1.58
CA VAL A 95 -7.42 -20.41 -2.89
C VAL A 95 -6.25 -21.22 -3.45
N ALA A 96 -6.53 -22.41 -3.96
CA ALA A 96 -5.51 -23.29 -4.53
C ALA A 96 -4.70 -22.58 -5.62
N GLY A 97 -3.37 -22.71 -5.57
CA GLY A 97 -2.44 -22.07 -6.52
C GLY A 97 -2.26 -20.56 -6.34
N LYS A 98 -2.94 -19.92 -5.38
CA LYS A 98 -2.78 -18.49 -5.09
C LYS A 98 -1.79 -18.26 -3.95
N LYS A 99 -1.07 -17.14 -4.04
CA LYS A 99 -0.14 -16.67 -3.01
C LYS A 99 -0.45 -15.24 -2.62
N TYR A 100 -0.36 -14.95 -1.33
CA TYR A 100 -0.72 -13.69 -0.69
C TYR A 100 0.51 -12.97 -0.13
N TYR A 101 1.65 -13.08 -0.81
CA TYR A 101 2.87 -12.33 -0.48
C TYR A 101 2.69 -10.82 -0.71
N GLY A 102 3.65 -10.04 -0.24
CA GLY A 102 3.58 -8.58 -0.31
C GLY A 102 3.41 -8.07 -1.73
N ARG A 103 2.37 -7.25 -1.96
CA ARG A 103 2.17 -6.54 -3.23
C ARG A 103 1.74 -5.10 -3.02
N GLY A 104 2.04 -4.25 -3.99
CA GLY A 104 1.65 -2.85 -4.01
C GLY A 104 2.34 -1.97 -2.96
N PRO A 105 1.87 -0.73 -2.77
CA PRO A 105 2.56 0.28 -1.97
C PRO A 105 2.72 -0.10 -0.49
N ILE A 106 1.75 -0.80 0.09
CA ILE A 106 1.80 -1.22 1.51
C ILE A 106 2.31 -2.64 1.70
N GLN A 107 2.78 -3.29 0.62
CA GLN A 107 3.14 -4.71 0.60
C GLN A 107 2.08 -5.57 1.30
N ILE A 108 0.82 -5.43 0.87
CA ILE A 108 -0.31 -6.15 1.49
C ILE A 108 -0.03 -7.65 1.41
N SER A 109 -0.12 -8.30 2.56
CA SER A 109 0.25 -9.71 2.76
C SER A 109 -0.84 -10.45 3.52
N TYR A 110 -0.90 -11.77 3.35
CA TYR A 110 -1.86 -12.71 3.94
C TYR A 110 -3.28 -12.70 3.37
N ASN A 111 -3.84 -13.91 3.19
CA ASN A 111 -5.18 -14.16 2.65
C ASN A 111 -6.29 -13.35 3.35
N PHE A 112 -6.22 -13.18 4.66
CA PHE A 112 -7.23 -12.41 5.40
C PHE A 112 -7.20 -10.91 5.08
N ASN A 113 -6.02 -10.34 4.82
CA ASN A 113 -5.92 -8.94 4.38
C ASN A 113 -6.37 -8.79 2.93
N TYR A 114 -5.96 -9.69 2.03
CA TYR A 114 -6.44 -9.68 0.64
C TYR A 114 -7.96 -9.80 0.57
N GLY A 115 -8.55 -10.73 1.32
CA GLY A 115 -10.00 -10.90 1.40
C GLY A 115 -10.72 -9.66 1.94
N ALA A 116 -10.26 -9.13 3.08
CA ALA A 116 -10.85 -7.94 3.69
C ALA A 116 -10.71 -6.68 2.81
N ALA A 117 -9.53 -6.45 2.23
CA ALA A 117 -9.28 -5.36 1.31
C ALA A 117 -10.14 -5.48 0.06
N GLY A 118 -10.16 -6.66 -0.55
CA GLY A 118 -10.93 -6.94 -1.75
C GLY A 118 -12.42 -6.67 -1.56
N LYS A 119 -12.99 -7.17 -0.46
CA LYS A 119 -14.37 -6.88 -0.08
C LYS A 119 -14.62 -5.38 0.08
N ALA A 120 -13.72 -4.65 0.74
CA ALA A 120 -13.88 -3.21 0.98
C ALA A 120 -13.80 -2.37 -0.30
N ILE A 121 -12.98 -2.78 -1.28
CA ILE A 121 -12.77 -2.02 -2.52
C ILE A 121 -13.60 -2.53 -3.70
N GLY A 122 -14.41 -3.57 -3.50
CA GLY A 122 -15.26 -4.17 -4.52
C GLY A 122 -14.51 -5.00 -5.57
N VAL A 123 -13.39 -5.63 -5.19
CA VAL A 123 -12.54 -6.43 -6.10
C VAL A 123 -12.24 -7.77 -5.45
N ASP A 124 -12.40 -8.88 -6.18
CA ASP A 124 -12.11 -10.22 -5.65
C ASP A 124 -10.61 -10.52 -5.61
N LEU A 125 -9.94 -9.96 -4.59
CA LEU A 125 -8.51 -10.13 -4.35
C LEU A 125 -8.15 -11.48 -3.69
N LEU A 126 -9.14 -12.21 -3.15
CA LEU A 126 -8.87 -13.53 -2.57
C LEU A 126 -8.59 -14.56 -3.68
N ASN A 127 -9.38 -14.54 -4.76
CA ASN A 127 -9.15 -15.37 -5.95
C ASN A 127 -8.15 -14.75 -6.93
N ASN A 128 -8.02 -13.41 -6.93
CA ASN A 128 -7.16 -12.68 -7.88
C ASN A 128 -6.15 -11.76 -7.18
N PRO A 129 -5.26 -12.28 -6.30
CA PRO A 129 -4.31 -11.45 -5.56
C PRO A 129 -3.33 -10.69 -6.47
N ASP A 130 -3.05 -11.23 -7.68
CA ASP A 130 -2.16 -10.58 -8.64
C ASP A 130 -2.73 -9.27 -9.21
N LEU A 131 -4.02 -8.96 -9.00
CA LEU A 131 -4.58 -7.66 -9.41
C LEU A 131 -3.87 -6.50 -8.70
N VAL A 132 -3.37 -6.70 -7.47
CA VAL A 132 -2.61 -5.69 -6.72
C VAL A 132 -1.30 -5.30 -7.42
N GLU A 133 -0.76 -6.18 -8.28
CA GLU A 133 0.46 -5.93 -9.07
C GLU A 133 0.21 -5.71 -10.56
N LYS A 134 -1.05 -5.71 -11.00
CA LYS A 134 -1.45 -5.55 -12.41
C LYS A 134 -2.30 -4.31 -12.66
N ASP A 135 -3.07 -3.87 -11.67
CA ASP A 135 -3.88 -2.66 -11.74
C ASP A 135 -3.37 -1.64 -10.72
N PRO A 136 -2.82 -0.48 -11.16
CA PRO A 136 -2.24 0.50 -10.26
C PRO A 136 -3.31 1.20 -9.38
N VAL A 137 -4.56 1.32 -9.83
CA VAL A 137 -5.65 1.87 -9.02
C VAL A 137 -6.00 0.90 -7.90
N VAL A 138 -6.14 -0.40 -8.21
CA VAL A 138 -6.35 -1.45 -7.20
C VAL A 138 -5.17 -1.47 -6.21
N SER A 139 -3.94 -1.37 -6.71
CA SER A 139 -2.73 -1.32 -5.88
C SER A 139 -2.74 -0.17 -4.87
N PHE A 140 -3.07 1.04 -5.30
CA PHE A 140 -3.21 2.16 -4.37
C PHE A 140 -4.43 2.01 -3.44
N LYS A 141 -5.54 1.45 -3.92
CA LYS A 141 -6.73 1.23 -3.10
C LYS A 141 -6.46 0.27 -1.95
N THR A 142 -5.67 -0.79 -2.14
CA THR A 142 -5.31 -1.70 -1.02
C THR A 142 -4.45 -1.00 0.02
N ALA A 143 -3.51 -0.15 -0.41
CA ALA A 143 -2.66 0.63 0.48
C ALA A 143 -3.47 1.65 1.30
N ILE A 144 -4.35 2.42 0.65
CA ILE A 144 -5.19 3.40 1.34
C ILE A 144 -6.22 2.69 2.23
N TRP A 145 -6.80 1.56 1.80
CA TRP A 145 -7.66 0.74 2.65
C TRP A 145 -6.95 0.35 3.95
N PHE A 146 -5.71 -0.16 3.86
CA PHE A 146 -4.95 -0.56 5.03
C PHE A 146 -4.68 0.64 5.96
N TRP A 147 -4.34 1.79 5.39
CA TRP A 147 -4.12 3.04 6.13
C TRP A 147 -5.37 3.52 6.89
N MET A 148 -6.54 3.37 6.28
CA MET A 148 -7.81 3.87 6.79
C MET A 148 -8.53 2.90 7.74
N THR A 149 -8.17 1.61 7.72
CA THR A 149 -8.94 0.55 8.39
C THR A 149 -8.30 0.13 9.71
N PRO A 150 -8.97 0.28 10.86
CA PRO A 150 -8.47 -0.28 12.12
C PRO A 150 -8.52 -1.81 12.09
N GLN A 151 -7.51 -2.45 12.68
CA GLN A 151 -7.46 -3.90 12.87
C GLN A 151 -7.13 -4.17 14.33
N SER A 152 -8.16 -4.40 15.14
CA SER A 152 -8.03 -4.55 16.60
C SER A 152 -6.90 -5.53 16.96
N PRO A 153 -6.02 -5.17 17.91
CA PRO A 153 -6.09 -3.99 18.80
C PRO A 153 -5.57 -2.68 18.22
N LYS A 154 -5.11 -2.66 16.95
CA LYS A 154 -4.48 -1.49 16.33
C LYS A 154 -5.53 -0.49 15.83
N PRO A 155 -5.38 0.82 16.11
CA PRO A 155 -6.14 1.85 15.42
C PRO A 155 -5.72 1.93 13.95
N SER A 156 -6.48 2.68 13.13
CA SER A 156 -6.02 3.00 11.77
C SER A 156 -4.87 4.01 11.81
N CYS A 157 -3.94 3.91 10.86
CA CYS A 157 -2.89 4.91 10.69
C CYS A 157 -3.47 6.32 10.49
N HIS A 158 -4.60 6.41 9.77
CA HIS A 158 -5.39 7.63 9.64
C HIS A 158 -5.77 8.25 10.99
N ALA A 159 -6.36 7.47 11.90
CA ALA A 159 -6.79 7.98 13.20
C ALA A 159 -5.60 8.47 14.04
N VAL A 160 -4.46 7.78 13.96
CA VAL A 160 -3.23 8.20 14.65
C VAL A 160 -2.72 9.53 14.09
N ILE A 161 -2.50 9.62 12.77
CA ILE A 161 -1.85 10.80 12.17
C ILE A 161 -2.73 12.07 12.22
N THR A 162 -4.05 11.89 12.30
CA THR A 162 -5.04 12.97 12.40
C THR A 162 -5.42 13.34 13.84
N GLY A 163 -4.80 12.70 14.85
CA GLY A 163 -5.06 12.97 16.26
C GLY A 163 -6.44 12.51 16.75
N ARG A 164 -7.09 11.59 16.04
CA ARG A 164 -8.41 11.03 16.40
C ARG A 164 -8.31 9.76 17.26
N TRP A 165 -7.13 9.18 17.38
CA TRP A 165 -6.89 8.05 18.26
C TRP A 165 -6.42 8.52 19.64
N THR A 166 -7.02 7.95 20.69
CA THR A 166 -6.60 8.11 22.08
C THR A 166 -6.05 6.76 22.56
N PRO A 167 -4.80 6.70 23.06
CA PRO A 167 -4.24 5.48 23.65
C PRO A 167 -5.11 4.95 24.81
N SER A 168 -5.21 3.62 24.92
CA SER A 168 -5.94 2.91 25.99
C SER A 168 -5.19 2.86 27.30
#